data_AF-A0A429RYK0-F1
#
_entry.id   AF-A0A429RYK0-F1
#
_cell.length_a   1.000
_cell.length_b   1.000
_cell.length_c   1.000
_cell.angle_alpha   90.00
_cell.angle_beta   90.00
_cell.angle_gamma   90.00
#
_symmetry.space_group_name_H-M   'P 1'
#
loop_
_entity.id
_entity.type
_entity.pdbx_description
1 polymer ?
#
loop_
_entity_poly.entity_id
_entity_poly.type
_entity_poly.pdbx_seq_one_letter_code
_entity_poly.pdbx_strand_id
1 'polypeptide(L)'
;MVTAFVAALVAAGAYGGIIGGTEHEIGYAALGVGFLIGFAAAKAGGANPVLPVVSAILSLGAVYGGQLLGTAIIGAKTAPVGVVELLTEHLDLVQEAWQADLSPISFLFFAIGAVVAFQTARKTAA
;
A
#
# COMPACT_ATOMS: atom_id res chain seq x y z
N MET A 1 4.81 -8.06 -14.77
CA MET A 1 4.27 -6.71 -14.45
C MET A 1 2.81 -6.76 -14.01
N VAL A 2 1.89 -7.34 -14.78
CA VAL A 2 0.48 -7.50 -14.36
C VAL A 2 0.36 -8.19 -13.00
N THR A 3 1.12 -9.26 -12.76
CA THR A 3 1.19 -9.96 -11.46
C THR A 3 1.67 -9.09 -10.31
N ALA A 4 2.65 -8.21 -10.52
CA ALA A 4 3.15 -7.29 -9.50
C ALA A 4 2.12 -6.20 -9.18
N PHE A 5 1.41 -5.72 -10.21
CA PHE A 5 0.30 -4.79 -10.05
C PHE A 5 -0.87 -5.43 -9.30
N VAL A 6 -1.25 -6.65 -9.66
CA VAL A 6 -2.27 -7.42 -8.91
C VAL A 6 -1.82 -7.68 -7.47
N ALA A 7 -0.56 -8.06 -7.26
CA ALA A 7 -0.02 -8.21 -5.91
C ALA A 7 -0.06 -6.89 -5.13
N ALA A 8 0.22 -5.76 -5.78
CA ALA A 8 0.11 -4.43 -5.17
C ALA A 8 -1.33 -4.09 -4.78
N LEU A 9 -2.32 -4.38 -5.64
CA LEU A 9 -3.73 -4.17 -5.33
C LEU A 9 -4.21 -5.07 -4.18
N VAL A 10 -3.85 -6.34 -4.18
CA VAL A 10 -4.20 -7.28 -3.10
C VAL A 10 -3.53 -6.86 -1.79
N ALA A 11 -2.26 -6.46 -1.83
CA ALA A 11 -1.54 -6.00 -0.66
C ALA A 11 -2.12 -4.68 -0.12
N ALA A 12 -2.49 -3.74 -1.00
CA ALA A 12 -3.18 -2.51 -0.63
C ALA A 12 -4.55 -2.79 0.01
N GLY A 13 -5.34 -3.70 -0.59
CA GLY A 13 -6.63 -4.12 -0.05
C GLY A 13 -6.51 -4.78 1.33
N ALA A 14 -5.56 -5.70 1.49
CA ALA A 14 -5.28 -6.34 2.78
C ALA A 14 -4.80 -5.33 3.82
N TYR A 15 -3.90 -4.42 3.46
CA TYR A 15 -3.39 -3.39 4.36
C TYR A 15 -4.48 -2.41 4.79
N GLY A 16 -5.30 -1.92 3.86
CA GLY A 16 -6.43 -1.04 4.17
C GLY A 16 -7.52 -1.73 4.99
N GLY A 17 -7.80 -3.01 4.73
CA GLY A 17 -8.71 -3.81 5.57
C GLY A 17 -8.21 -3.95 7.00
N ILE A 18 -6.90 -4.15 7.21
CA ILE A 18 -6.28 -4.17 8.53
C ILE A 18 -6.49 -2.82 9.23
N ILE A 19 -6.11 -1.71 8.59
CA ILE A 19 -6.29 -0.35 9.15
C ILE A 19 -7.76 -0.11 9.51
N GLY A 20 -8.69 -0.42 8.60
CA GLY A 20 -10.12 -0.24 8.82
C GLY A 20 -10.68 -1.05 9.98
N GLY A 21 -10.09 -2.23 10.24
CA GLY A 21 -10.46 -3.09 11.36
C GLY A 21 -9.82 -2.71 12.69
N THR A 22 -8.56 -2.26 12.68
CA THR A 22 -7.78 -1.99 13.90
C THR A 22 -7.73 -0.51 14.30
N GLU A 23 -8.18 0.40 13.43
CA GLU A 23 -8.13 1.86 13.60
C GLU A 23 -6.74 2.41 13.89
N HIS A 24 -5.71 1.63 13.59
CA HIS A 24 -4.31 1.95 13.84
C HIS A 24 -3.48 1.54 12.64
N GLU A 25 -2.55 2.42 12.25
CA GLU A 25 -1.51 2.09 11.28
C GLU A 25 -0.53 1.07 11.88
N ILE A 26 -0.45 -0.10 11.26
CA ILE A 26 0.53 -1.12 11.66
C ILE A 26 1.77 -0.96 10.78
N GLY A 27 2.78 -0.27 11.31
CA GLY A 27 4.05 -0.06 10.62
C GLY A 27 4.74 -1.34 10.11
N TYR A 28 4.55 -2.47 10.79
CA TYR A 28 5.07 -3.76 10.33
C TYR A 28 4.40 -4.29 9.06
N ALA A 29 3.17 -3.86 8.74
CA ALA A 29 2.49 -4.30 7.53
C ALA A 29 3.15 -3.75 6.26
N ALA A 30 3.80 -2.57 6.33
CA ALA A 30 4.55 -2.02 5.20
C ALA A 30 5.73 -2.91 4.76
N LEU A 31 6.38 -3.61 5.69
CA LEU A 31 7.40 -4.64 5.39
C LEU A 31 6.80 -5.79 4.58
N GLY A 32 5.61 -6.27 4.99
CA GLY A 32 4.90 -7.35 4.31
C GLY A 32 4.43 -6.96 2.90
N VAL A 33 3.84 -5.76 2.76
CA VAL A 33 3.41 -5.20 1.47
C VAL A 33 4.60 -5.09 0.52
N GLY A 34 5.71 -4.49 0.97
CA GLY A 34 6.91 -4.34 0.16
C GLY A 34 7.49 -5.69 -0.25
N PHE A 35 7.58 -6.65 0.68
CA PHE A 35 8.05 -7.99 0.39
C PHE A 35 7.20 -8.71 -0.67
N LEU A 36 5.87 -8.70 -0.52
CA LEU A 36 4.96 -9.36 -1.45
C LEU A 36 5.05 -8.79 -2.86
N ILE A 37 5.08 -7.46 -2.99
CA ILE A 37 5.19 -6.78 -4.28
C ILE A 37 6.53 -7.08 -4.93
N GLY A 38 7.64 -6.95 -4.19
CA GLY A 38 8.98 -7.22 -4.69
C GLY A 38 9.15 -8.67 -5.15
N PHE A 39 8.63 -9.63 -4.37
CA PHE A 39 8.65 -11.04 -4.72
C PHE A 39 7.84 -11.34 -5.99
N ALA A 40 6.60 -10.82 -6.07
CA ALA A 40 5.73 -11.01 -7.23
C ALA A 40 6.32 -10.38 -8.51
N ALA A 41 6.96 -9.21 -8.38
CA ALA A 41 7.63 -8.53 -9.48
C ALA A 41 8.84 -9.32 -10.00
N ALA A 42 9.72 -9.79 -9.12
CA ALA A 42 10.87 -10.61 -9.52
C ALA A 42 10.44 -11.93 -10.18
N LYS A 43 9.48 -12.65 -9.57
CA LYS A 43 9.04 -13.95 -10.08
C LYS A 43 8.40 -13.86 -11.46
N ALA A 44 7.73 -12.75 -11.78
CA ALA A 44 7.08 -12.57 -13.07
C ALA A 44 7.89 -11.77 -14.09
N GLY A 45 8.93 -11.05 -13.66
CA GLY A 45 9.73 -10.19 -14.52
C GLY A 45 11.15 -10.70 -14.79
N GLY A 46 11.63 -11.70 -14.04
CA GLY A 46 12.97 -12.26 -14.18
C GLY A 46 14.09 -11.25 -13.86
N ALA A 47 15.26 -11.42 -14.46
CA ALA A 47 16.47 -10.62 -14.20
C ALA A 47 16.48 -9.20 -14.81
N ASN A 48 15.31 -8.59 -15.04
CA ASN A 48 15.24 -7.24 -15.59
C ASN A 48 15.69 -6.20 -14.54
N PRO A 49 16.74 -5.40 -14.82
CA PRO A 49 17.32 -4.45 -13.85
C PRO A 49 16.38 -3.30 -13.46
N VAL A 50 15.30 -3.07 -14.19
CA VAL A 50 14.30 -2.03 -13.92
C VAL A 50 13.28 -2.49 -12.86
N LEU A 51 13.10 -3.80 -12.66
CA LEU A 51 12.08 -4.34 -11.75
C LEU A 51 12.20 -3.88 -10.30
N PRO A 52 13.39 -3.78 -9.68
CA PRO A 52 13.50 -3.31 -8.31
C PRO A 52 12.94 -1.90 -8.12
N VAL A 53 13.21 -0.99 -9.05
CA VAL A 53 12.73 0.40 -9.01
C VAL A 53 11.21 0.45 -9.16
N VAL A 54 10.67 -0.29 -10.14
CA VAL A 54 9.22 -0.36 -10.35
C VAL A 54 8.51 -0.96 -9.13
N SER A 55 9.11 -1.97 -8.49
CA SER A 55 8.57 -2.60 -7.28
C SER A 55 8.51 -1.63 -6.11
N ALA A 56 9.54 -0.79 -5.95
CA ALA A 56 9.55 0.26 -4.93
C ALA A 56 8.41 1.27 -5.15
N ILE A 57 8.22 1.74 -6.39
CA ILE A 57 7.14 2.67 -6.75
C ILE A 57 5.76 2.02 -6.51
N LEU A 58 5.58 0.77 -6.93
CA LEU A 58 4.34 0.03 -6.68
C LEU A 58 4.07 -0.16 -5.19
N SER A 59 5.11 -0.39 -4.38
CA SER A 59 4.96 -0.48 -2.93
C SER A 59 4.52 0.82 -2.29
N LEU A 60 5.05 1.96 -2.74
CA LEU A 60 4.59 3.27 -2.27
C LEU A 60 3.12 3.48 -2.61
N GLY A 61 2.73 3.20 -3.85
CA GLY A 61 1.34 3.29 -4.28
C GLY A 61 0.41 2.35 -3.51
N ALA A 62 0.85 1.13 -3.20
CA ALA A 62 0.07 0.15 -2.45
C ALA A 62 -0.12 0.55 -0.97
N VAL A 63 0.93 1.04 -0.31
CA VAL A 63 0.84 1.52 1.07
C VAL A 63 -0.10 2.73 1.13
N TYR A 64 0.05 3.68 0.22
CA TYR A 64 -0.80 4.86 0.14
C TYR A 64 -2.26 4.51 -0.15
N GLY A 65 -2.51 3.67 -1.16
CA GLY A 65 -3.86 3.21 -1.48
C GLY A 65 -4.49 2.40 -0.34
N GLY A 66 -3.71 1.61 0.38
CA GLY A 66 -4.17 0.90 1.58
C GLY A 66 -4.55 1.86 2.71
N GLN A 67 -3.77 2.92 2.95
CA GLN A 67 -4.14 3.94 3.93
C GLN A 67 -5.45 4.64 3.55
N LEU A 68 -5.60 5.10 2.30
CA LEU A 68 -6.86 5.72 1.84
C LEU A 68 -8.07 4.78 1.99
N LEU A 69 -7.91 3.51 1.63
CA LEU A 69 -8.96 2.51 1.82
C LEU A 69 -9.29 2.31 3.30
N GLY A 70 -8.29 2.23 4.17
CA GLY A 70 -8.47 2.15 5.62
C GLY A 70 -9.23 3.35 6.17
N THR A 71 -8.83 4.56 5.80
CA THR A 71 -9.51 5.81 6.16
C THR A 71 -10.96 5.82 5.68
N ALA A 72 -11.23 5.38 4.44
CA ALA A 72 -12.58 5.27 3.92
C ALA A 72 -13.43 4.22 4.66
N ILE A 73 -12.84 3.08 5.05
CA ILE A 73 -13.53 2.06 5.87
C ILE A 73 -13.90 2.63 7.24
N ILE A 74 -12.98 3.36 7.89
CA ILE A 74 -13.25 4.00 9.18
C ILE A 74 -14.35 5.07 9.03
N GLY A 75 -14.26 5.92 8.01
CA GLY A 75 -15.27 6.93 7.71
C GLY A 75 -16.66 6.33 7.44
N ALA A 76 -16.73 5.22 6.72
CA ALA A 76 -18.00 4.52 6.43
C ALA A 76 -18.67 3.93 7.68
N LYS A 77 -17.96 3.77 8.81
CA LYS A 77 -18.57 3.33 10.08
C LYS A 77 -19.41 4.43 10.73
N THR A 78 -19.12 5.70 10.43
CA THR A 78 -19.74 6.86 11.10
C THR A 78 -20.56 7.71 10.14
N ALA A 79 -20.25 7.68 8.84
CA ALA A 79 -20.99 8.36 7.80
C ALA A 79 -22.13 7.49 7.21
N PRO A 80 -23.21 8.10 6.70
CA PRO A 80 -24.32 7.37 6.08
C PRO A 80 -24.04 6.87 4.65
N VAL A 81 -22.78 6.91 4.21
CA VAL A 81 -22.32 6.59 2.85
C VAL A 81 -21.38 5.39 2.84
N GLY A 82 -21.32 4.66 1.73
CA GLY A 82 -20.49 3.46 1.60
C GLY A 82 -18.99 3.76 1.40
N VAL A 83 -18.13 2.76 1.60
CA VAL A 83 -16.67 2.87 1.35
C VAL A 83 -16.37 3.24 -0.10
N VAL A 84 -17.08 2.64 -1.05
CA VAL A 84 -16.88 2.92 -2.49
C VAL A 84 -17.24 4.36 -2.80
N GLU A 85 -18.39 4.83 -2.32
CA GLU A 85 -18.85 6.21 -2.47
C GLU A 85 -17.86 7.21 -1.85
N LEU A 86 -17.33 6.90 -0.66
CA LEU A 86 -16.26 7.70 -0.05
C LEU A 86 -15.00 7.77 -0.92
N LEU A 87 -14.61 6.68 -1.58
CA LEU A 87 -13.41 6.65 -2.43
C LEU A 87 -13.62 7.23 -3.83
N THR A 88 -14.86 7.28 -4.33
CA THR A 88 -15.15 7.75 -5.70
C THR A 88 -15.78 9.13 -5.76
N GLU A 89 -16.60 9.49 -4.78
CA GLU A 89 -17.39 10.72 -4.76
C GLU A 89 -16.92 11.70 -3.66
N HIS A 90 -16.30 11.19 -2.59
CA HIS A 90 -15.81 12.00 -1.46
C HIS A 90 -14.33 11.76 -1.15
N LEU A 91 -13.53 11.52 -2.19
CA LEU A 91 -12.11 11.23 -2.04
C LEU A 91 -11.35 12.41 -1.40
N ASP A 92 -11.84 13.64 -1.59
CA ASP A 92 -11.34 14.85 -0.94
C ASP A 92 -11.43 14.75 0.60
N LEU A 93 -12.55 14.27 1.14
CA LEU A 93 -12.71 14.07 2.58
C LEU A 93 -11.80 12.95 3.11
N VAL A 94 -11.69 11.85 2.35
CA VAL A 94 -10.77 10.75 2.69
C VAL A 94 -9.32 11.23 2.68
N GLN A 95 -8.95 12.06 1.70
CA GLN A 95 -7.64 12.65 1.55
C GLN A 95 -7.32 13.59 2.71
N GLU A 96 -8.27 14.44 3.11
CA GLU A 96 -8.12 15.37 4.24
C GLU A 96 -7.93 14.60 5.55
N ALA A 97 -8.77 13.59 5.80
CA ALA A 97 -8.66 12.74 6.99
C ALA A 97 -7.32 11.98 7.03
N TRP A 98 -6.87 11.44 5.90
CA TRP A 98 -5.56 10.80 5.80
C TRP A 98 -4.43 11.78 6.08
N GLN A 99 -4.48 13.00 5.54
CA GLN A 99 -3.46 14.03 5.80
C GLN A 99 -3.45 14.46 7.27
N ALA A 100 -4.60 14.49 7.93
CA ALA A 100 -4.70 14.82 9.35
C ALA A 100 -4.07 13.75 10.25
N ASP A 101 -4.08 12.48 9.82
CA ASP A 101 -3.49 11.35 10.54
C ASP A 101 -2.01 11.12 10.19
N LEU A 102 -1.49 11.80 9.15
CA LEU A 102 -0.09 11.68 8.76
C LEU A 102 0.85 12.12 9.88
N SER A 103 1.71 11.20 10.27
CA SER A 103 2.78 11.45 11.22
C SER A 103 4.15 11.33 10.54
N PRO A 104 5.23 11.93 11.12
CA PRO A 104 6.58 11.75 10.59
C PRO A 104 7.01 10.28 10.45
N ILE A 105 6.48 9.38 11.30
CA ILE A 105 6.80 7.95 11.24
C ILE A 105 6.09 7.24 10.07
N SER A 106 4.95 7.76 9.58
CA SER A 106 4.28 7.22 8.40
C SER A 106 5.19 7.32 7.16
N PHE A 107 5.95 8.42 7.01
CA PHE A 107 6.96 8.55 5.95
C PHE A 107 8.09 7.52 6.05
N LEU A 108 8.47 7.16 7.27
CA LEU A 108 9.46 6.10 7.50
C LEU A 108 8.91 4.74 7.03
N PHE A 109 7.64 4.43 7.27
CA PHE A 109 7.03 3.17 6.79
C PHE A 109 6.92 3.12 5.27
N PHE A 110 6.62 4.24 4.61
CA PHE A 110 6.71 4.36 3.15
C PHE A 110 8.11 4.05 2.65
N ALA A 111 9.14 4.65 3.25
CA ALA A 111 10.53 4.42 2.87
C ALA A 111 10.94 2.95 3.09
N ILE A 112 10.56 2.36 4.22
CA ILE A 112 10.83 0.95 4.53
C ILE A 112 10.15 0.04 3.50
N GLY A 113 8.86 0.24 3.21
CA GLY A 113 8.13 -0.55 2.22
C GLY A 113 8.80 -0.51 0.84
N ALA A 114 9.19 0.69 0.38
CA ALA A 114 9.90 0.87 -0.88
C ALA A 114 11.27 0.16 -0.91
N VAL A 115 12.08 0.32 0.15
CA VAL A 115 13.39 -0.32 0.27
C VAL A 115 13.26 -1.85 0.31
N VAL A 116 12.28 -2.37 1.05
CA VAL A 116 12.03 -3.80 1.15
C VAL A 116 11.58 -4.35 -0.20
N ALA A 117 10.66 -3.69 -0.89
CA ALA A 117 10.24 -4.08 -2.24
C ALA A 117 11.39 -4.11 -3.23
N PHE A 118 12.23 -3.06 -3.21
CA PHE A 118 13.42 -2.98 -4.05
C PHE A 118 14.38 -4.14 -3.76
N GLN A 119 14.74 -4.34 -2.48
CA GLN A 119 15.72 -5.35 -2.10
C GLN A 119 15.22 -6.76 -2.37
N THR A 120 13.95 -7.05 -2.08
CA THR A 120 13.33 -8.35 -2.37
C THR A 120 13.32 -8.58 -3.87
N ALA A 121 12.85 -7.63 -4.68
CA ALA A 121 12.85 -7.77 -6.13
C ALA A 121 14.25 -8.02 -6.70
N ARG A 122 15.26 -7.28 -6.22
CA ARG A 122 16.65 -7.44 -6.68
C ARG A 122 17.24 -8.79 -6.30
N LYS A 123 17.01 -9.27 -5.07
CA LYS A 123 17.58 -10.53 -4.56
C LYS A 123 16.88 -11.76 -5.12
N THR A 124 15.58 -11.68 -5.41
CA THR A 124 14.81 -12.81 -5.96
C THR A 124 15.03 -12.99 -7.47
N ALA A 125 15.44 -11.92 -8.17
CA ALA A 125 15.75 -11.96 -9.59
C ALA A 125 17.20 -12.36 -9.91
N ALA A 126 18.08 -12.40 -8.91
CA ALA A 126 19.48 -12.81 -8.99
C ALA A 126 19.62 -14.32 -8.75
#